data_AF-A0A7C5SG40-F1
#
_entry.id   AF-A0A7C5SG40-F1
#
_cell.length_a   1.000
_cell.length_b   1.000
_cell.length_c   1.000
_cell.angle_alpha   90.00
_cell.angle_beta   90.00
_cell.angle_gamma   90.00
#
_symmetry.space_group_name_H-M   'P 1'
#
loop_
_entity.id
_entity.type
_entity.pdbx_description
1 polymer ?
#
loop_
_entity_poly.entity_id
_entity_poly.type
_entity_poly.pdbx_seq_one_letter_code
_entity_poly.pdbx_strand_id
1 'polypeptide(L)' 'PLFRALAEQQRRLRELGLPGVSLEHLSMGMSGDFEVAVEEGATMVRVGSALFGPRVGAPN' A
#
# COMPACT_ATOMS: atom_id res chain seq x y z
N PRO A 1 -7.27 10.08 9.09
CA PRO A 1 -6.81 8.69 8.87
C PRO A 1 -6.69 8.40 7.36
N LEU A 2 -5.48 8.55 6.79
CA LEU A 2 -5.28 8.51 5.34
C LEU A 2 -5.55 7.11 4.74
N PHE A 3 -5.14 6.04 5.43
CA PHE A 3 -5.18 4.67 4.91
C PHE A 3 -6.38 3.85 5.38
N ARG A 4 -7.03 4.25 6.48
CA ARG A 4 -8.15 3.51 7.09
C ARG A 4 -9.29 3.23 6.11
N ALA A 5 -9.70 4.23 5.32
CA ALA A 5 -10.79 4.09 4.38
C ALA A 5 -10.51 2.98 3.34
N LEU A 6 -9.25 2.83 2.90
CA LEU A 6 -8.86 1.78 1.97
C LEU A 6 -8.92 0.39 2.62
N ALA A 7 -8.46 0.27 3.86
CA ALA A 7 -8.54 -0.98 4.63
C ALA A 7 -10.01 -1.41 4.83
N GLU A 8 -10.89 -0.46 5.14
CA GLU A 8 -12.34 -0.69 5.25
C GLU A 8 -12.96 -1.14 3.92
N GLN A 9 -12.60 -0.51 2.81
CA GLN A 9 -13.08 -0.95 1.49
C GLN A 9 -12.59 -2.36 1.14
N GLN A 10 -11.32 -2.70 1.42
CA GLN A 10 -10.83 -4.05 1.18
C GLN A 10 -11.62 -5.07 2.01
N ARG A 11 -11.86 -4.79 3.30
CA ARG A 11 -12.65 -5.68 4.16
C ARG A 11 -14.05 -5.91 3.59
N ARG A 12 -14.74 -4.83 3.20
CA ARG A 12 -16.06 -4.90 2.59
C ARG A 12 -16.07 -5.72 1.29
N LEU A 13 -15.06 -5.55 0.43
CA LEU A 13 -14.95 -6.32 -0.80
C LEU A 13 -14.65 -7.81 -0.55
N ARG A 14 -13.86 -8.13 0.48
CA ARG A 14 -13.65 -9.53 0.91
C ARG A 14 -14.95 -10.18 1.38
N GLU A 15 -15.79 -9.44 2.10
CA GLU A 15 -17.10 -9.92 2.59
C GLU A 15 -18.08 -10.23 1.45
N LEU A 16 -17.96 -9.57 0.29
CA LEU A 16 -18.78 -9.87 -0.88
C LEU A 16 -18.49 -11.26 -1.49
N GLY A 17 -17.35 -11.88 -1.18
CA GLY A 17 -17.04 -13.24 -1.63
C GLY A 17 -17.07 -13.42 -3.15
N LEU A 18 -16.62 -12.41 -3.90
CA LEU A 18 -16.72 -12.38 -5.37
C LEU A 18 -16.02 -13.59 -6.00
N PRO A 19 -16.69 -14.38 -6.86
CA PRO A 19 -16.09 -15.54 -7.51
C PRO A 19 -14.85 -15.17 -8.33
N GLY A 20 -13.75 -15.89 -8.12
CA GLY A 20 -12.49 -15.68 -8.86
C GLY A 20 -11.68 -14.46 -8.43
N VAL A 21 -12.08 -13.75 -7.36
CA VAL A 21 -11.36 -12.58 -6.84
C VAL A 21 -10.73 -12.90 -5.49
N SER A 22 -9.41 -12.71 -5.36
CA SER A 22 -8.69 -12.86 -4.08
C SER A 22 -8.20 -11.52 -3.55
N LEU A 23 -8.68 -11.19 -2.35
CA LEU A 23 -8.38 -10.05 -1.48
C LEU A 23 -6.94 -9.77 -1.02
N GLU A 24 -5.99 -10.68 -1.23
CA GLU A 24 -4.97 -11.03 -0.22
C GLU A 24 -4.12 -9.87 0.29
N HIS A 25 -3.74 -8.96 -0.59
CA HIS A 25 -2.80 -7.89 -0.29
C HIS A 25 -3.47 -6.53 -0.15
N LEU A 26 -3.14 -5.82 0.93
CA LEU A 26 -3.45 -4.41 1.12
C LEU A 26 -2.20 -3.57 0.79
N SER A 27 -2.08 -3.20 -0.49
CA SER A 27 -0.92 -2.45 -1.00
C SER A 27 -1.10 -0.95 -0.77
N MET A 28 -0.50 -0.42 0.30
CA MET A 28 -0.53 1.00 0.65
C MET A 28 0.73 1.40 1.41
N GLY A 29 1.05 2.69 1.42
CA GLY A 29 2.33 3.18 1.94
C GLY A 29 3.46 3.19 0.90
N MET A 30 4.26 4.23 0.97
CA MET A 30 5.45 4.52 0.18
C MET A 30 6.60 4.92 1.11
N SER A 31 7.77 5.25 0.55
CA SER A 31 8.97 5.63 1.31
C SER A 31 8.76 6.63 2.45
N GLY A 32 7.78 7.54 2.35
CA GLY A 32 7.55 8.61 3.34
C GLY A 32 6.40 8.35 4.33
N ASP A 33 5.63 7.29 4.17
CA ASP A 33 4.41 7.04 4.96
C ASP A 33 4.13 5.55 5.21
N PHE A 34 5.11 4.67 4.98
CA PHE A 34 4.95 3.23 5.16
C PHE A 34 4.69 2.83 6.62
N GLU A 35 5.20 3.56 7.60
CA GLU A 35 4.97 3.28 9.03
C GLU A 35 3.48 3.40 9.38
N VAL A 36 2.86 4.53 9.01
CA VAL A 36 1.42 4.77 9.18
C VAL A 36 0.60 3.76 8.37
N ALA A 37 1.06 3.37 7.18
CA ALA A 37 0.40 2.34 6.39
C ALA A 37 0.39 0.98 7.09
N VAL A 38 1.50 0.60 7.73
CA VAL A 38 1.61 -0.66 8.51
C VAL A 38 0.69 -0.62 9.73
N GLU A 39 0.64 0.50 10.46
CA GLU A 39 -0.27 0.69 11.61
C GLU A 39 -1.74 0.54 11.21
N GLU A 40 -2.11 0.99 10.00
CA GLU A 40 -3.47 0.88 9.44
C GLU A 40 -3.71 -0.46 8.70
N GLY A 41 -2.76 -1.40 8.77
CA GLY A 41 -2.96 -2.81 8.33
C GLY A 41 -2.41 -3.16 6.95
N ALA A 42 -1.50 -2.37 6.36
CA ALA A 42 -0.87 -2.71 5.09
C ALA A 42 -0.16 -4.07 5.16
N THR A 43 -0.36 -4.90 4.14
CA THR A 43 0.37 -6.17 3.98
C THR A 43 1.40 -6.11 2.85
N MET A 44 1.48 -4.97 2.15
CA MET A 44 2.46 -4.68 1.13
C MET A 44 2.71 -3.17 1.08
N VAL A 45 3.99 -2.77 1.13
CA VAL A 45 4.43 -1.37 1.04
C VAL A 45 5.34 -1.17 -0.17
N ARG A 46 5.41 0.05 -0.71
CA ARG A 46 6.17 0.37 -1.93
C ARG A 46 7.35 1.29 -1.63
N VAL A 47 8.53 0.73 -1.39
CA VAL A 47 9.69 1.52 -0.96
C VAL A 47 10.64 1.75 -2.14
N GLY A 48 10.93 3.01 -2.43
CA GLY A 48 11.80 3.42 -3.53
C GLY A 48 12.94 4.32 -3.04
N SER A 49 12.68 5.62 -2.96
CA SER A 49 13.67 6.63 -2.53
C SER A 49 14.31 6.37 -1.17
N ALA A 50 13.62 5.73 -0.22
CA ALA A 50 14.22 5.36 1.07
C ALA A 50 15.25 4.22 0.95
N LEU A 51 15.15 3.38 -0.10
CA LEU A 51 16.12 2.33 -0.40
C LEU A 51 17.21 2.79 -1.37
N PHE A 52 16.82 3.53 -2.42
CA PHE A 52 17.69 3.84 -3.56
C PHE A 52 18.16 5.30 -3.61
N GLY A 53 17.70 6.16 -2.69
CA GLY A 53 18.00 7.59 -2.72
C GLY A 53 17.21 8.37 -3.78
N PRO A 54 17.49 9.68 -3.94
CA PRO A 54 16.87 10.51 -4.97
C PRO A 54 17.30 10.06 -6.37
N ARG A 55 16.45 10.34 -7.38
CA ARG A 55 16.81 10.07 -8.77
C ARG A 55 17.98 10.95 -9.19
N VAL A 56 19.08 10.33 -9.59
CA VAL A 56 20.11 11.01 -10.40
C VAL A 56 19.54 11.16 -11.81
N GLY A 57 19.37 12.39 -12.28
CA GLY A 57 18.89 12.65 -13.64
C GLY A 57 19.79 11.94 -14.65
N ALA A 58 19.20 11.36 -15.70
CA ALA A 58 19.98 10.76 -16.79
C ALA A 58 20.95 11.83 -17.34
N PRO A 59 22.20 11.47 -17.68
CA PRO A 59 23.05 12.38 -18.41
C PRO A 59 22.34 12.74 -19.73
N ASN A 60 22.18 14.04 -19.97
CA ASN A 60 21.68 14.57 -21.23
C ASN A 60 22.57 14.13 -22.40
#